data_AF-A0A843DMX5-F1
#
_entry.id   AF-A0A843DMX5-F1
#
_cell.length_a   1.000
_cell.length_b   1.000
_cell.length_c   1.000
_cell.angle_alpha   90.00
_cell.angle_beta   90.00
_cell.angle_gamma   90.00
#
_symmetry.space_group_name_H-M   'P 1'
#
loop_
_entity.id
_entity.type
_entity.pdbx_description
1 polymer ?
#
loop_
_entity_poly.entity_id
_entity_poly.type
_entity_poly.pdbx_seq_one_letter_code
_entity_poly.pdbx_strand_id
1 'polypeptide(L)'
;VCTQGPRFETPAEIRMFKMLGGDLVGMTGLPEVTLAREREMCYNSICIVSNYASGISESELTIDEVFEMVEARQGDLLELIYNFIKNAEDNDCSCHHALDGAEV
;
A
#
# COMPACT_ATOMS: atom_id res chain seq x y z
N VAL A 1 -3.12 -6.63 1.35
CA VAL A 1 -2.25 -7.82 1.52
C VAL A 1 -0.90 -7.50 0.89
N CYS A 2 0.19 -7.69 1.63
CA CYS A 2 1.54 -7.53 1.09
C CYS A 2 2.13 -8.91 0.77
N THR A 3 2.51 -9.14 -0.49
CA THR A 3 3.14 -10.39 -0.94
C THR A 3 4.63 -10.17 -1.18
N GLN A 4 5.38 -11.25 -1.43
CA GLN A 4 6.82 -11.18 -1.62
C GLN A 4 7.25 -10.75 -3.03
N GLY A 5 6.42 -10.99 -4.06
CA GLY A 5 6.86 -10.85 -5.46
C GLY A 5 8.03 -11.78 -5.83
N PRO A 6 8.70 -11.56 -6.98
CA PRO A 6 8.36 -10.61 -8.05
C PRO A 6 7.24 -11.11 -8.97
N ARG A 7 6.80 -12.36 -8.80
CA ARG A 7 5.66 -12.90 -9.56
C ARG A 7 4.37 -12.23 -9.13
N PHE A 8 3.43 -12.07 -10.06
CA PHE A 8 2.04 -11.86 -9.71
C PHE A 8 1.46 -13.09 -9.01
N GLU A 9 0.39 -12.86 -8.27
CA GLU A 9 -0.33 -13.90 -7.59
C GLU A 9 -1.20 -14.69 -8.55
N THR A 10 -1.44 -15.94 -8.19
CA THR A 10 -2.37 -16.78 -8.91
C THR A 10 -3.82 -16.37 -8.61
N PRO A 11 -4.79 -16.67 -9.50
CA PRO A 11 -6.20 -16.44 -9.20
C PRO A 11 -6.69 -17.12 -7.91
N ALA A 12 -6.09 -18.27 -7.55
CA ALA A 12 -6.42 -18.96 -6.31
C ALA A 12 -5.94 -18.18 -5.07
N GLU A 13 -4.74 -17.61 -5.11
CA GLU A 13 -4.22 -16.75 -4.05
C GLU A 13 -5.05 -15.46 -3.91
N ILE A 14 -5.43 -14.82 -5.02
CA ILE A 14 -6.29 -13.62 -4.97
C ILE A 14 -7.66 -13.94 -4.35
N ARG A 15 -8.29 -15.06 -4.73
CA ARG A 15 -9.53 -15.50 -4.08
C ARG A 15 -9.35 -15.76 -2.59
N MET A 16 -8.25 -16.42 -2.21
CA MET A 16 -7.91 -16.64 -0.80
C MET A 16 -7.76 -15.31 -0.06
N PHE A 17 -7.04 -14.34 -0.61
CA PHE A 17 -6.89 -13.01 0.00
C PHE A 17 -8.23 -12.31 0.18
N LYS A 18 -9.12 -12.39 -0.82
CA LYS A 18 -10.46 -11.81 -0.70
C LYS A 18 -11.26 -12.46 0.41
N MET A 19 -11.20 -13.80 0.54
CA MET A 19 -11.84 -14.53 1.65
C MET A 19 -11.29 -14.13 3.02
N LEU A 20 -10.01 -13.74 3.10
CA LEU A 20 -9.37 -13.23 4.31
C LEU A 20 -9.66 -11.73 4.57
N GLY A 21 -10.48 -11.09 3.74
CA GLY A 21 -10.84 -9.66 3.87
C GLY A 21 -9.84 -8.70 3.21
N GLY A 22 -8.99 -9.18 2.30
CA GLY A 22 -8.11 -8.33 1.51
C GLY A 22 -8.86 -7.58 0.41
N ASP A 23 -8.64 -6.27 0.33
CA ASP A 23 -9.21 -5.42 -0.73
C ASP A 23 -8.19 -4.94 -1.76
N LEU A 24 -6.90 -4.90 -1.39
CA LEU A 24 -5.80 -4.49 -2.25
C LEU A 24 -4.60 -5.42 -2.06
N VAL A 25 -3.83 -5.67 -3.13
CA VAL A 25 -2.59 -6.45 -3.11
C VAL A 25 -1.42 -5.60 -3.61
N GLY A 26 -0.26 -5.77 -3.01
CA GLY A 26 0.98 -5.08 -3.37
C GLY A 26 2.18 -5.80 -2.74
N MET A 27 3.39 -5.29 -2.95
CA MET A 27 4.63 -5.99 -2.56
C MET A 27 5.55 -5.19 -1.63
N THR A 28 5.26 -3.90 -1.38
CA THR A 28 6.21 -2.98 -0.71
C THR A 28 5.81 -2.54 0.70
N GLY A 29 4.53 -2.66 1.08
CA GLY A 29 4.05 -2.14 2.36
C GLY A 29 4.66 -2.80 3.60
N LEU A 30 5.19 -4.02 3.47
CA LEU A 30 5.87 -4.76 4.52
C LEU A 30 7.31 -5.09 4.07
N PRO A 31 8.35 -4.87 4.89
CA PRO A 31 8.33 -4.47 6.30
C PRO A 31 8.23 -2.96 6.57
N GLU A 32 8.02 -2.13 5.56
CA GLU A 32 8.08 -0.66 5.68
C GLU A 32 7.19 -0.10 6.81
N VAL A 33 5.91 -0.50 6.88
CA VAL A 33 4.99 -0.03 7.93
C VAL A 33 5.42 -0.44 9.33
N THR A 34 5.97 -1.66 9.47
CA THR A 34 6.43 -2.17 10.77
C THR A 34 7.67 -1.39 11.22
N LEU A 35 8.62 -1.16 10.32
CA LEU A 35 9.82 -0.38 10.60
C LEU A 35 9.50 1.07 10.94
N ALA A 36 8.51 1.69 10.29
CA ALA A 36 8.07 3.03 10.63
C ALA A 36 7.45 3.08 12.04
N ARG A 37 6.66 2.06 12.41
CA ARG A 37 6.06 1.96 13.75
C ARG A 37 7.08 1.68 14.84
N GLU A 38 8.09 0.85 14.57
CA GLU A 38 9.25 0.65 15.46
C GLU A 38 10.10 1.92 15.68
N ARG A 39 9.91 2.94 14.83
CA ARG A 39 10.54 4.26 14.96
C ARG A 39 9.58 5.33 15.46
N GLU A 40 8.40 4.93 15.92
CA GLU A 40 7.36 5.82 16.43
C GLU A 40 6.97 6.95 15.45
N MET A 41 7.05 6.63 14.16
CA MET A 41 6.71 7.55 13.07
C MET A 41 5.24 7.39 12.67
N CYS A 42 4.56 8.53 12.46
CA CYS A 42 3.28 8.55 11.77
C CYS A 42 3.45 8.07 10.32
N TYR A 43 2.88 6.91 10.01
CA TYR A 43 2.94 6.29 8.69
C TYR A 43 1.55 6.23 8.06
N ASN A 44 1.47 6.59 6.78
CA ASN A 44 0.28 6.40 5.96
C ASN A 44 0.69 5.97 4.55
N SER A 45 -0.18 5.26 3.84
CA SER A 45 0.11 4.75 2.49
C SER A 45 -0.93 5.24 1.51
N ILE A 46 -0.46 5.74 0.36
CA ILE A 46 -1.31 6.08 -0.79
C ILE A 46 -1.08 4.98 -1.83
N CYS A 47 -2.13 4.22 -2.13
CA CYS A 47 -2.06 3.13 -3.09
C CYS A 47 -2.79 3.52 -4.39
N ILE A 48 -2.12 3.34 -5.52
CA ILE A 48 -2.74 3.44 -6.84
C ILE A 48 -3.21 2.04 -7.24
N VAL A 49 -4.50 1.90 -7.53
CA VAL A 49 -5.04 0.67 -8.12
C VAL A 49 -4.65 0.66 -9.59
N SER A 50 -3.55 -0.02 -9.90
CA SER A 50 -3.00 -0.11 -11.25
C SER A 50 -3.70 -1.13 -12.13
N ASN A 51 -4.20 -2.22 -11.53
CA ASN A 51 -4.97 -3.24 -12.22
C ASN A 51 -5.89 -3.99 -11.25
N TYR A 52 -6.70 -4.91 -11.77
CA TYR A 52 -7.66 -5.68 -10.99
C TYR A 52 -7.12 -7.01 -10.43
N ALA A 53 -5.83 -7.26 -10.36
CA ALA A 53 -5.24 -8.52 -9.91
C ALA A 53 -5.72 -9.78 -10.69
N SER A 54 -4.95 -10.87 -10.53
CA SER A 54 -5.12 -12.06 -11.37
C SER A 54 -6.47 -12.73 -11.16
N GLY A 55 -7.19 -12.98 -12.25
CA GLY A 55 -8.46 -13.71 -12.25
C GLY A 55 -9.68 -12.91 -11.81
N ILE A 56 -9.56 -11.59 -11.67
CA ILE A 56 -10.72 -10.67 -11.56
C ILE A 56 -11.01 -10.01 -12.92
N SER A 57 -9.97 -9.56 -13.63
CA SER A 57 -10.09 -9.15 -15.03
C SER A 57 -9.98 -10.35 -15.98
N GLU A 58 -10.64 -10.26 -17.13
CA GLU A 58 -10.50 -11.23 -18.23
C GLU A 58 -9.21 -11.01 -19.06
N SER A 59 -8.57 -9.84 -18.93
CA SER A 59 -7.31 -9.51 -19.61
C SER A 59 -6.08 -10.08 -18.89
N GLU A 60 -5.05 -10.43 -19.67
CA GLU A 60 -3.73 -10.75 -19.10
C GLU A 60 -3.11 -9.50 -18.47
N LEU A 61 -2.61 -9.65 -17.24
CA LEU A 61 -1.95 -8.58 -16.53
C LEU A 61 -0.54 -8.38 -17.07
N THR A 62 -0.24 -7.15 -17.48
CA THR A 62 1.11 -6.78 -17.89
C THR A 62 1.72 -5.78 -16.93
N ILE A 63 3.07 -5.75 -16.89
CA ILE A 63 3.77 -4.74 -16.12
C ILE A 63 3.63 -3.35 -16.75
N ASP A 64 3.44 -3.30 -18.07
CA ASP A 64 3.29 -2.05 -18.81
C ASP A 64 2.00 -1.32 -18.43
N GLU A 65 0.87 -2.04 -18.28
CA GLU A 65 -0.39 -1.49 -17.74
C GLU A 65 -0.19 -0.82 -16.38
N VAL A 66 0.69 -1.39 -15.53
CA VAL A 66 0.99 -0.81 -14.23
C VAL A 66 1.70 0.53 -14.37
N PHE A 67 2.72 0.61 -15.23
CA PHE A 67 3.45 1.85 -15.46
C PHE A 67 2.58 2.93 -16.12
N GLU A 68 1.78 2.56 -17.12
CA GLU A 68 0.86 3.47 -17.79
C GLU A 68 -0.13 4.09 -16.80
N MET A 69 -0.70 3.28 -15.90
CA MET A 69 -1.62 3.78 -14.88
C MET A 69 -0.94 4.68 -13.85
N VAL A 70 0.30 4.41 -13.48
CA VAL A 70 1.07 5.28 -12.57
C VAL A 70 1.39 6.61 -13.24
N GLU A 71 1.85 6.61 -14.49
CA GLU A 71 2.13 7.83 -15.25
C GLU A 71 0.85 8.67 -15.44
N ALA A 72 -0.27 8.03 -15.79
CA ALA A 72 -1.56 8.70 -15.96
C ALA A 72 -2.07 9.37 -14.67
N ARG A 73 -1.66 8.88 -13.49
CA ARG A 73 -2.08 9.37 -12.17
C ARG A 73 -1.03 10.18 -11.43
N GLN A 74 0.13 10.40 -12.03
CA GLN A 74 1.24 11.11 -11.39
C GLN A 74 0.85 12.53 -10.94
N GLY A 75 0.11 13.27 -11.78
CA GLY A 75 -0.37 14.61 -11.46
C GLY A 75 -1.29 14.62 -10.23
N ASP A 76 -2.32 13.77 -10.24
CA ASP A 76 -3.28 13.61 -9.14
C ASP A 76 -2.56 13.26 -7.83
N LEU A 77 -1.57 12.36 -7.90
CA LEU A 77 -0.78 11.93 -6.74
C LEU A 77 0.05 13.08 -6.16
N LEU A 78 0.75 13.84 -7.01
CA LEU A 78 1.56 14.97 -6.56
C LEU A 78 0.72 16.07 -5.93
N GLU A 79 -0.45 16.37 -6.50
CA GLU A 79 -1.39 17.32 -5.93
C GLU A 79 -1.91 16.85 -4.56
N LEU A 80 -2.28 15.58 -4.44
CA LEU A 80 -2.72 14.98 -3.18
C LEU A 80 -1.63 15.07 -2.09
N ILE A 81 -0.39 14.69 -2.43
CA ILE A 81 0.74 14.76 -1.50
C ILE A 81 1.02 16.20 -1.08
N TYR A 82 1.03 17.14 -2.02
CA TYR A 82 1.27 18.55 -1.73
C TYR A 82 0.21 19.11 -0.79
N ASN A 83 -1.06 18.85 -1.10
CA ASN A 83 -2.18 19.29 -0.26
C ASN A 83 -2.16 18.61 1.11
N PHE A 84 -1.78 17.33 1.20
CA PHE A 84 -1.61 16.65 2.48
C PHE A 84 -0.51 17.34 3.31
N ILE A 85 0.70 17.51 2.78
CA ILE A 85 1.82 18.14 3.51
C ILE A 85 1.47 19.54 3.97
N LYS A 86 0.80 20.34 3.12
CA LYS A 86 0.40 21.72 3.45
C LYS A 86 -0.56 21.79 4.64
N ASN A 87 -1.44 20.80 4.80
CA ASN A 87 -2.48 20.78 5.82
C ASN A 87 -2.21 19.76 6.94
N ALA A 88 -1.11 19.03 6.87
CA ALA A 88 -0.78 18.01 7.86
C ALA A 88 -0.41 18.70 9.18
N GLU A 89 -1.11 18.30 10.24
CA GLU A 89 -0.80 18.68 11.60
C GLU A 89 -0.27 17.45 12.34
N ASP A 90 0.88 17.59 12.97
CA ASP A 90 1.49 16.55 13.79
C ASP A 90 0.87 16.60 15.20
N ASN A 91 -0.38 16.17 15.27
CA ASN A 91 -1.13 16.01 16.51
C ASN A 91 -0.58 14.82 17.31
N ASP A 92 -0.91 14.73 18.60
CA ASP A 92 -0.49 13.61 19.47
C ASP A 92 -1.12 12.28 19.02
N CYS A 93 -0.50 11.67 18.02
CA CYS A 93 -0.90 10.42 17.41
C CYS A 93 -0.40 9.24 18.24
N SER A 94 -1.21 8.19 18.33
CA SER A 94 -0.83 6.93 18.99
C SER A 94 0.45 6.29 18.43
N CYS A 95 0.90 6.68 17.23
CA CYS A 95 2.15 6.21 16.65
C CYS A 95 3.39 6.69 17.42
N HIS A 96 3.34 7.85 18.07
CA HIS A 96 4.48 8.43 18.80
C HIS A 96 4.78 7.73 20.13
N HIS A 97 3.84 6.91 20.60
CA HIS A 97 3.91 6.16 21.84
C HIS A 97 3.82 4.66 21.57
N ALA A 98 4.18 4.23 20.35
CA ALA A 98 3.99 2.85 19.93
C ALA A 98 4.89 1.87 20.70
N LEU A 99 5.96 2.35 21.33
CA LEU A 99 6.89 1.56 22.14
C LEU A 99 6.64 1.70 23.65
N ASP A 100 5.64 2.47 24.08
CA ASP A 100 5.29 2.60 25.49
C ASP A 100 4.97 1.22 26.09
N GLY A 101 5.78 0.79 27.06
CA GLY A 101 5.65 -0.52 27.71
C GLY A 101 6.16 -1.71 26.88
N ALA A 102 6.85 -1.46 25.76
CA ALA A 102 7.50 -2.49 24.95
C ALA A 102 8.92 -2.84 25.45
N GLU A 103 9.15 -2.77 26.77
CA GLU A 103 10.41 -3.21 27.40
C GLU A 103 10.51 -4.75 27.41
N VAL A 104 11.70 -5.27 27.12
CA VAL A 104 12.05 -6.70 27.20
C VAL A 104 12.75 -7.00 28.52
#